data_AF-A0A244E892-F1
#
_entry.id   AF-A0A244E892-F1
#
_cell.length_a   1.000
_cell.length_b   1.000
_cell.length_c   1.000
_cell.angle_alpha   90.00
_cell.angle_beta   90.00
_cell.angle_gamma   90.00
#
_symmetry.space_group_name_H-M   'P 1'
#
loop_
_entity.id
_entity.type
_entity.pdbx_description
1 polymer ?
#
loop_
_entity_poly.entity_id
_entity_poly.type
_entity_poly.pdbx_seq_one_letter_code
_entity_poly.pdbx_strand_id
1 'polypeptide(L)'
;MAGAKADAPLALVRYAHNFALNLEDIESFWIENQCAHGYDRLLEALGDTVVPILQRHPRIGRPFLRRDVESVEAQAVAARIAKRLSALGETAEVREYVMDDHVVLYLVVDGAEGEPTMVHLLAITHQKQLGFDVSAD
;
A
#
# COMPACT_ATOMS: atom_id res chain seq x y z
N MET A 1 -17.66 9.28 -33.72
CA MET A 1 -16.57 9.73 -32.83
C MET A 1 -17.20 10.11 -31.49
N ALA A 2 -17.53 9.11 -30.66
CA ALA A 2 -17.97 9.36 -29.29
C ALA A 2 -16.70 9.47 -28.45
N GLY A 3 -16.35 10.68 -28.02
CA GLY A 3 -15.27 10.87 -27.07
C GLY A 3 -15.61 10.10 -25.81
N ALA A 4 -14.83 9.05 -25.51
CA ALA A 4 -14.89 8.39 -24.22
C ALA A 4 -14.67 9.49 -23.16
N LYS A 5 -15.73 9.84 -22.44
CA LYS A 5 -15.63 10.63 -21.22
C LYS A 5 -14.68 9.83 -20.33
N ALA A 6 -13.42 10.22 -20.26
CA ALA A 6 -12.45 9.61 -19.37
C ALA A 6 -13.10 9.61 -17.98
N ASP A 7 -13.39 8.41 -17.48
CA ASP A 7 -14.04 8.20 -16.20
C ASP A 7 -13.20 8.92 -15.14
N ALA A 8 -13.78 9.94 -14.51
CA ALA A 8 -13.07 10.77 -13.56
C ALA A 8 -12.59 9.89 -12.39
N PRO A 9 -11.42 10.18 -11.79
CA PRO A 9 -10.94 9.39 -10.66
C PRO A 9 -12.00 9.38 -9.55
N LEU A 10 -12.45 8.18 -9.18
CA LEU A 10 -13.47 7.97 -8.15
C LEU A 10 -12.90 8.15 -6.74
N ALA A 11 -11.57 8.05 -6.61
CA ALA A 11 -10.85 8.21 -5.35
C ALA A 11 -9.65 9.17 -5.43
N LEU A 12 -9.39 9.89 -4.34
CA LEU A 12 -8.17 10.68 -4.13
C LEU A 12 -7.13 9.84 -3.39
N VAL A 13 -5.92 9.74 -3.96
CA VAL A 13 -4.80 9.02 -3.36
C VAL A 13 -3.88 9.99 -2.62
N ARG A 14 -3.51 9.64 -1.38
CA ARG A 14 -2.56 10.35 -0.54
C ARG A 14 -1.50 9.39 0.00
N TYR A 15 -0.30 9.91 0.24
CA TYR A 15 0.78 9.17 0.87
C TYR A 15 0.85 9.52 2.35
N ALA A 16 0.91 8.50 3.22
CA ALA A 16 1.23 8.70 4.62
C ALA A 16 2.74 8.98 4.76
N HIS A 17 3.12 9.67 5.84
CA HIS A 17 4.53 9.94 6.13
C HIS A 17 5.37 8.64 6.19
N ASN A 18 4.83 7.59 6.80
CA ASN A 18 5.49 6.29 6.88
C ASN A 18 5.74 5.66 5.50
N PHE A 19 4.84 5.88 4.53
CA PHE A 19 5.03 5.37 3.17
C PHE A 19 6.25 6.03 2.51
N ALA A 20 6.44 7.34 2.71
CA ALA A 20 7.61 8.06 2.21
C ALA A 20 8.91 7.55 2.86
N LEU A 21 8.91 7.36 4.18
CA LEU A 21 10.06 6.77 4.90
C LEU A 21 10.41 5.36 4.37
N ASN A 22 9.41 4.53 4.08
CA ASN A 22 9.67 3.21 3.50
C ASN A 22 10.31 3.30 2.10
N LEU A 23 9.96 4.31 1.29
CA LEU A 23 10.62 4.53 0.00
C LEU A 23 12.08 4.95 0.17
N GLU A 24 12.39 5.81 1.15
CA GLU A 24 13.76 6.20 1.48
C GLU A 24 14.62 5.00 1.95
N ASP A 25 14.04 4.12 2.78
CA ASP A 25 14.68 2.89 3.22
C ASP A 25 14.96 1.94 2.04
N ILE A 26 13.99 1.79 1.14
CA ILE A 26 14.12 0.99 -0.07
C ILE A 26 15.21 1.59 -0.97
N GLU A 27 15.17 2.89 -1.26
CA GLU A 27 16.18 3.59 -2.07
C GLU A 27 17.60 3.33 -1.53
N SER A 28 17.79 3.52 -0.23
CA SER A 28 19.07 3.30 0.45
C SER A 28 19.56 1.87 0.23
N PHE A 29 18.68 0.87 0.41
CA PHE A 29 19.02 -0.54 0.16
C PHE A 29 19.45 -0.80 -1.29
N TRP A 30 18.74 -0.26 -2.28
CA TRP A 30 19.08 -0.46 -3.70
C TRP A 30 20.40 0.23 -4.08
N ILE A 31 20.71 1.40 -3.50
CA ILE A 31 21.98 2.11 -3.69
C ILE A 31 23.14 1.28 -3.11
N GLU A 32 23.01 0.78 -1.88
CA GLU A 32 24.03 -0.04 -1.22
C GLU A 32 24.35 -1.31 -2.01
N ASN A 33 23.35 -1.88 -2.70
CA ASN A 33 23.48 -3.08 -3.52
C ASN A 33 23.81 -2.78 -5.00
N GLN A 34 24.26 -1.55 -5.33
CA GLN A 34 24.67 -1.12 -6.67
C GLN A 34 23.59 -1.29 -7.76
N CYS A 35 22.32 -1.25 -7.37
CA CYS A 35 21.16 -1.51 -8.24
C CYS A 35 20.17 -0.34 -8.28
N ALA A 36 20.64 0.91 -8.33
CA ALA A 36 19.81 2.12 -8.28
C ALA A 36 18.60 2.13 -9.27
N HIS A 37 18.77 1.56 -10.46
CA HIS A 37 17.71 1.44 -11.48
C HIS A 37 16.47 0.64 -11.01
N GLY A 38 16.61 -0.18 -9.96
CA GLY A 38 15.48 -0.88 -9.35
C GLY A 38 14.52 0.08 -8.64
N TYR A 39 15.05 1.13 -8.02
CA TYR A 39 14.25 2.14 -7.34
C TYR A 39 13.50 3.02 -8.34
N ASP A 40 14.14 3.45 -9.43
CA ASP A 40 13.47 4.23 -10.49
C ASP A 40 12.27 3.46 -11.07
N ARG A 41 12.44 2.17 -11.36
CA ARG A 41 11.35 1.31 -11.84
C ARG A 41 10.22 1.16 -10.83
N LEU A 42 10.54 1.13 -9.52
CA LEU A 42 9.52 1.11 -8.47
C LEU A 42 8.70 2.41 -8.49
N LEU A 43 9.34 3.57 -8.62
CA LEU A 43 8.65 4.86 -8.68
C LEU A 43 7.77 4.98 -9.93
N GLU A 44 8.27 4.55 -11.09
CA GLU A 44 7.50 4.46 -12.33
C GLU A 44 6.28 3.55 -12.15
N ALA A 45 6.46 2.34 -11.62
CA ALA A 45 5.35 1.42 -11.40
C ALA A 45 4.30 1.97 -10.41
N LEU A 46 4.73 2.67 -9.35
CA LEU A 46 3.82 3.34 -8.42
C LEU A 46 3.02 4.45 -9.11
N GLY A 47 3.69 5.33 -9.85
CA GLY A 47 3.08 6.49 -10.50
C GLY A 47 2.20 6.16 -11.71
N ASP A 48 2.66 5.24 -12.55
CA ASP A 48 2.02 4.95 -13.84
C ASP A 48 1.02 3.80 -13.76
N THR A 49 1.15 2.93 -12.76
CA THR A 49 0.30 1.74 -12.63
C THR A 49 -0.50 1.74 -11.33
N VAL A 50 0.14 1.77 -10.16
CA VAL A 50 -0.57 1.56 -8.88
C VAL A 50 -1.52 2.71 -8.57
N VAL A 51 -1.04 3.95 -8.58
CA VAL A 51 -1.85 5.12 -8.25
C VAL A 51 -3.05 5.25 -9.21
N PRO A 52 -2.89 5.15 -10.54
CA PRO A 52 -4.02 5.19 -11.47
C PRO A 52 -5.02 4.04 -11.31
N ILE A 53 -4.56 2.85 -10.92
CA ILE A 53 -5.43 1.72 -10.60
C ILE A 53 -6.23 2.00 -9.33
N LEU A 54 -5.59 2.47 -8.25
CA LEU A 54 -6.26 2.73 -6.97
C LEU A 54 -7.23 3.93 -7.04
N GLN A 55 -6.95 4.93 -7.88
CA GLN A 55 -7.87 6.03 -8.15
C GLN A 55 -9.19 5.56 -8.79
N ARG A 56 -9.15 4.50 -9.61
CA ARG A 56 -10.31 3.95 -10.33
C ARG A 56 -10.97 2.79 -9.59
N HIS A 57 -10.16 1.96 -8.95
CA HIS A 57 -10.57 0.73 -8.29
C HIS A 57 -9.98 0.68 -6.87
N PRO A 58 -10.41 1.58 -5.96
CA PRO A 58 -9.82 1.69 -4.63
C PRO A 58 -9.89 0.37 -3.84
N ARG A 59 -10.89 -0.48 -4.10
CA ARG A 59 -11.06 -1.77 -3.40
C ARG A 59 -10.46 -2.99 -4.13
N ILE A 60 -9.61 -2.80 -5.15
CA ILE A 60 -9.02 -3.92 -5.91
C ILE A 60 -8.05 -4.78 -5.09
N GLY A 61 -7.35 -4.19 -4.12
CA GLY A 61 -6.45 -4.90 -3.21
C GLY A 61 -7.20 -5.88 -2.31
N ARG A 62 -6.49 -6.78 -1.63
CA ARG A 62 -7.08 -7.79 -0.75
C ARG A 62 -7.33 -7.21 0.64
N PRO A 63 -8.42 -7.56 1.35
CA PRO A 63 -8.61 -7.13 2.73
C PRO A 63 -7.48 -7.67 3.63
N PHE A 64 -6.78 -6.80 4.35
CA PHE A 64 -5.61 -7.19 5.14
C PHE A 64 -6.00 -7.91 6.45
N LEU A 65 -7.06 -7.43 7.11
CA LEU A 65 -7.49 -7.92 8.44
C LEU A 65 -8.42 -9.14 8.38
N ARG A 66 -8.62 -9.77 7.21
CA ARG A 66 -9.47 -10.96 7.06
C ARG A 66 -8.70 -12.29 7.07
N ARG A 67 -7.40 -12.27 7.34
CA ARG A 67 -6.60 -13.50 7.49
C ARG A 67 -6.76 -14.06 8.90
N ASP A 68 -6.92 -15.39 9.00
CA ASP A 68 -6.68 -16.11 10.24
C ASP A 68 -5.19 -15.98 10.58
N VAL A 69 -4.89 -15.05 11.47
CA VAL A 69 -3.52 -14.82 11.91
C VAL A 69 -3.23 -15.86 13.00
N GLU A 70 -2.41 -16.86 12.71
CA GLU A 70 -2.16 -17.98 13.63
C GLU A 70 -1.17 -17.62 14.76
N SER A 71 -0.39 -16.55 14.62
CA SER A 71 0.52 -16.05 15.66
C SER A 71 -0.17 -15.03 16.56
N VAL A 72 0.06 -15.16 17.87
CA VAL A 72 -0.44 -14.24 18.91
C VAL A 72 0.08 -12.82 18.70
N GLU A 73 1.34 -12.66 18.31
CA GLU A 73 1.96 -11.38 18.00
C GLU A 73 1.27 -10.70 16.84
N ALA A 74 1.02 -11.45 15.76
CA ALA A 74 0.39 -10.90 14.58
C ALA A 74 -1.12 -10.64 14.81
N GLN A 75 -1.80 -11.39 15.68
CA GLN A 75 -3.15 -11.06 16.17
C GLN A 75 -3.18 -9.75 16.97
N ALA A 76 -2.21 -9.53 17.86
CA ALA A 76 -2.11 -8.29 18.64
C ALA A 76 -1.84 -7.06 17.76
N VAL A 77 -0.99 -7.23 16.73
CA VAL A 77 -0.75 -6.19 15.71
C VAL A 77 -2.03 -5.92 14.91
N ALA A 78 -2.73 -6.95 14.45
CA ALA A 78 -4.00 -6.81 13.74
C ALA A 78 -5.06 -6.08 14.59
N ALA A 79 -5.18 -6.42 15.88
CA ALA A 79 -6.10 -5.75 16.80
C ALA A 79 -5.73 -4.28 17.04
N ARG A 80 -4.44 -3.96 17.14
CA ARG A 80 -3.95 -2.57 17.25
C ARG A 80 -4.24 -1.77 15.99
N ILE A 81 -4.08 -2.38 14.81
CA ILE A 81 -4.45 -1.77 13.53
C ILE A 81 -5.97 -1.55 13.49
N ALA A 82 -6.77 -2.57 13.76
CA ALA A 82 -8.24 -2.47 13.79
C ALA A 82 -8.74 -1.36 14.73
N LYS A 83 -8.17 -1.24 15.94
CA LYS A 83 -8.51 -0.16 16.89
C LYS A 83 -8.16 1.23 16.39
N ARG A 84 -7.05 1.38 15.67
CA ARG A 84 -6.67 2.65 15.03
C ARG A 84 -7.61 2.97 13.87
N LEU A 85 -8.07 1.97 13.13
CA LEU A 85 -9.02 2.13 12.03
C LEU A 85 -10.42 2.49 12.49
N SER A 86 -10.91 1.90 13.59
CA SER A 86 -12.23 2.27 14.14
C SER A 86 -12.33 3.74 14.54
N ALA A 87 -11.20 4.40 14.79
CA ALA A 87 -11.15 5.85 15.04
C ALA A 87 -11.21 6.71 13.76
N LEU A 88 -11.03 6.11 12.58
CA LEU A 88 -11.03 6.79 11.28
C LEU A 88 -12.38 6.73 10.55
N GLY A 89 -13.34 5.95 11.07
CA GLY A 89 -14.70 5.84 10.54
C GLY A 89 -15.14 4.38 10.37
N GLU A 90 -16.46 4.13 10.38
CA GLU A 90 -17.03 2.78 10.25
C GLU A 90 -16.76 2.12 8.88
N THR A 91 -16.50 2.92 7.84
CA THR A 91 -16.25 2.48 6.47
C THR A 91 -14.76 2.27 6.15
N ALA A 92 -13.88 2.46 7.14
CA ALA A 92 -12.44 2.38 6.98
C ALA A 92 -11.97 0.94 6.77
N GLU A 93 -11.41 0.65 5.59
CA GLU A 93 -10.90 -0.68 5.20
C GLU A 93 -9.40 -0.65 4.94
N VAL A 94 -8.61 -1.48 5.64
CA VAL A 94 -7.20 -1.70 5.27
C VAL A 94 -7.07 -2.86 4.31
N ARG A 95 -6.31 -2.60 3.25
CA ARG A 95 -6.13 -3.51 2.12
C ARG A 95 -4.66 -3.57 1.73
N GLU A 96 -4.27 -4.68 1.13
CA GLU A 96 -2.95 -4.90 0.54
C GLU A 96 -3.05 -4.99 -0.99
N TYR A 97 -2.20 -4.26 -1.70
CA TYR A 97 -2.02 -4.37 -3.14
C TYR A 97 -0.63 -4.96 -3.40
N VAL A 98 -0.59 -6.08 -4.13
CA VAL A 98 0.65 -6.76 -4.49
C VAL A 98 1.05 -6.34 -5.90
N MET A 99 2.26 -5.80 -6.06
CA MET A 99 2.87 -5.45 -7.35
C MET A 99 4.26 -6.06 -7.43
N ASP A 100 4.61 -6.77 -8.50
CA ASP A 100 5.93 -7.38 -8.67
C ASP A 100 6.44 -8.05 -7.37
N ASP A 101 7.57 -7.58 -6.84
CA ASP A 101 8.19 -8.01 -5.59
C ASP A 101 7.83 -7.10 -4.39
N HIS A 102 6.80 -6.26 -4.47
CA HIS A 102 6.40 -5.31 -3.43
C HIS A 102 4.95 -5.51 -2.96
N VAL A 103 4.70 -5.13 -1.71
CA VAL A 103 3.36 -5.04 -1.13
C VAL A 103 3.12 -3.62 -0.67
N VAL A 104 2.03 -3.02 -1.14
CA VAL A 104 1.54 -1.72 -0.69
C VAL A 104 0.37 -1.95 0.26
N LEU A 105 0.53 -1.51 1.51
CA LEU A 105 -0.55 -1.47 2.48
C LEU A 105 -1.24 -0.11 2.38
N TYR A 106 -2.56 -0.12 2.25
CA TYR A 106 -3.31 1.11 2.09
C TYR A 106 -4.68 1.08 2.79
N LEU A 107 -5.20 2.25 3.10
CA LEU A 107 -6.50 2.48 3.70
C LEU A 107 -7.46 3.01 2.64
N VAL A 108 -8.70 2.51 2.63
CA VAL A 108 -9.83 3.08 1.88
C VAL A 108 -10.85 3.61 2.88
N VAL A 109 -11.30 4.84 2.68
CA VAL A 109 -12.40 5.45 3.44
C VAL A 109 -13.38 6.07 2.44
N ASP A 110 -14.65 5.71 2.54
CA ASP A 110 -15.68 6.36 1.72
C ASP A 110 -15.85 7.82 2.14
N GLY A 111 -15.97 8.71 1.15
CA GLY A 111 -16.34 10.10 1.40
C GLY A 111 -17.80 10.24 1.84
N ALA A 112 -18.14 11.38 2.43
CA ALA A 112 -19.54 11.75 2.62
C ALA A 112 -20.27 11.91 1.27
N GLU A 113 -21.59 12.10 1.30
CA GLU A 113 -22.37 12.28 0.07
C GLU A 113 -21.83 13.45 -0.78
N GLY A 114 -21.38 13.14 -2.00
CA GLY A 114 -20.76 14.10 -2.92
C GLY A 114 -19.24 14.30 -2.76
N GLU A 115 -18.61 13.65 -1.77
CA GLU A 115 -17.16 13.65 -1.59
C GLU A 115 -16.50 12.41 -2.22
N PRO A 116 -15.27 12.51 -2.72
CA PRO A 116 -14.57 11.37 -3.30
C PRO A 116 -14.17 10.36 -2.22
N THR A 117 -14.01 9.09 -2.63
CA THR A 117 -13.37 8.09 -1.77
C THR A 117 -11.93 8.49 -1.49
N MET A 118 -11.45 8.29 -0.28
CA MET A 118 -10.08 8.56 0.11
C MET A 118 -9.26 7.27 0.16
N VAL A 119 -8.11 7.28 -0.50
CA VAL A 119 -7.11 6.20 -0.43
C VAL A 119 -5.83 6.75 0.20
N HIS A 120 -5.39 6.16 1.31
CA HIS A 120 -4.13 6.51 1.95
C HIS A 120 -3.13 5.36 1.83
N LEU A 121 -2.03 5.55 1.10
CA LEU A 121 -0.94 4.58 1.07
C LEU A 121 -0.17 4.69 2.40
N LEU A 122 -0.17 3.62 3.18
CA LEU A 122 0.31 3.61 4.57
C LEU A 122 1.77 3.15 4.66
N ALA A 123 2.09 2.08 3.95
CA ALA A 123 3.41 1.45 3.95
C ALA A 123 3.66 0.72 2.62
N ILE A 124 4.93 0.56 2.28
CA ILE A 124 5.38 -0.33 1.20
C ILE A 124 6.53 -1.18 1.71
N THR A 125 6.60 -2.43 1.28
CA THR A 125 7.67 -3.36 1.63
C THR A 125 8.01 -4.27 0.46
N HIS A 126 9.22 -4.82 0.44
CA HIS A 126 9.68 -5.77 -0.55
C HIS A 126 9.47 -7.22 -0.06
N GLN A 127 8.78 -8.05 -0.84
CA GLN A 127 8.44 -9.45 -0.52
C GLN A 127 9.66 -10.35 -0.29
N LYS A 128 10.84 -9.99 -0.82
CA LYS A 128 12.07 -10.79 -0.63
C LYS A 128 12.89 -10.41 0.59
N GLN A 129 12.37 -9.65 1.55
CA GLN A 129 12.99 -9.50 2.88
C GLN A 129 12.92 -10.79 3.75
N LEU A 130 12.94 -11.97 3.12
CA LEU A 130 12.99 -13.29 3.76
C LEU A 130 14.34 -14.00 3.51
N GLY A 131 15.43 -13.24 3.45
CA GLY A 131 16.75 -13.81 3.61
C GLY A 131 17.07 -13.93 5.09
N PHE A 132 17.13 -15.14 5.63
CA PHE A 132 17.88 -15.37 6.87
C PHE A 132 19.36 -15.35 6.51
N ASP A 133 20.11 -14.36 6.98
CA ASP A 133 21.57 -14.43 6.95
C ASP A 133 22.00 -15.38 8.06
N VAL A 134 22.11 -16.67 7.73
CA VAL A 134 22.67 -17.67 8.62
C VAL A 134 24.14 -17.83 8.24
N SER A 135 24.97 -16.92 8.75
CA SER A 135 26.39 -17.17 8.84
C SER A 135 26.61 -18.12 10.03
N ALA A 136 27.01 -19.35 9.73
CA ALA A 136 27.55 -20.27 10.74
C ALA A 136 29.07 -20.09 10.77
N ASP A 137 29.61 -19.74 11.93
CA ASP A 137 31.06 -19.77 12.22
C ASP A 137 31.64 -21.19 12.09
#